data_AF-K6X062-F1
#
_entry.id   AF-K6X062-F1
#
_cell.length_a   1.000
_cell.length_b   1.000
_cell.length_c   1.000
_cell.angle_alpha   90.00
_cell.angle_beta   90.00
_cell.angle_gamma   90.00
#
_symmetry.space_group_name_H-M   'P 1'
#
loop_
_entity.id
_entity.type
_entity.pdbx_description
1 polymer ?
#
loop_
_entity_poly.entity_id
_entity_poly.type
_entity_poly.pdbx_seq_one_letter_code
_entity_poly.pdbx_strand_id
1 'polypeptide(L)'
;MARAFHRKRPLGRRSAGRAAKGALEGQLDAAERALLRSLFEQTKLLLASAQAHDPAPADAVQDPFEAMVASATAALDGPGDDPALHRLLPDAHRDDPLAAADFRRTAGQDVVRGKVARIDIALACLGNADDHDRIILEPAQAAAFLVALTDVRLVLGQRLGLSTEADAQLVEDELAQAPDDDPRVPLVLAYDFTTWLQESLAQSMLP
;
A
#
# COMPACT_ATOMS: atom_id res chain seq x y z
N MET A 1 5.87 4.54 -23.37
CA MET A 1 4.93 4.49 -22.22
C MET A 1 5.72 4.15 -20.96
N ALA A 2 5.19 4.53 -19.78
CA ALA A 2 5.74 4.34 -18.42
C ALA A 2 6.95 5.21 -17.99
N ARG A 3 6.71 6.50 -17.71
CA ARG A 3 7.49 7.31 -16.75
C ARG A 3 6.53 8.19 -15.95
N ALA A 4 5.62 7.57 -15.18
CA ALA A 4 4.55 8.31 -14.51
C ALA A 4 4.99 8.96 -13.17
N PHE A 5 6.12 8.56 -12.59
CA PHE A 5 6.64 9.17 -11.36
C PHE A 5 8.02 9.77 -11.59
N HIS A 6 8.18 11.04 -11.22
CA HIS A 6 9.48 11.70 -11.17
C HIS A 6 10.24 11.15 -9.95
N ARG A 7 10.92 10.00 -10.13
CA ARG A 7 11.73 9.29 -9.11
C ARG A 7 12.96 10.11 -8.69
N LYS A 8 12.77 11.31 -8.13
CA LYS A 8 13.81 12.33 -7.99
C LYS A 8 14.82 12.00 -6.90
N ARG A 9 14.43 11.32 -5.80
CA ARG A 9 15.35 10.83 -4.76
C ARG A 9 14.78 9.61 -4.01
N PRO A 10 15.48 8.46 -3.98
CA PRO A 10 15.12 7.39 -3.07
C PRO A 10 15.21 7.86 -1.61
N LEU A 11 14.36 7.32 -0.73
CA LEU A 11 14.52 7.45 0.73
C LEU A 11 15.92 6.97 1.11
N GLY A 12 16.79 7.85 1.57
CA GLY A 12 18.18 7.60 1.95
C GLY A 12 18.46 7.93 3.42
N ARG A 13 19.58 7.44 3.94
CA ARG A 13 20.01 7.79 5.31
C ARG A 13 20.37 9.26 5.41
N ARG A 14 19.88 9.92 6.46
CA ARG A 14 20.13 11.34 6.67
C ARG A 14 21.62 11.61 6.95
N SER A 15 22.27 12.48 6.17
CA SER A 15 23.64 12.92 6.45
C SER A 15 23.67 13.82 7.69
N ALA A 16 24.43 13.37 8.69
CA ALA A 16 24.66 13.94 10.02
C ALA A 16 24.23 15.41 10.27
N GLY A 17 23.14 15.55 11.01
CA GLY A 17 22.84 16.70 11.86
C GLY A 17 21.97 16.21 13.00
N ARG A 18 22.40 16.44 14.24
CA ARG A 18 21.87 16.15 15.60
C ARG A 18 20.44 15.56 15.84
N ALA A 19 19.84 14.78 14.95
CA ALA A 19 18.59 14.05 15.19
C ALA A 19 18.79 12.54 15.02
N ALA A 20 17.92 11.82 15.73
CA ALA A 20 17.87 10.38 15.97
C ALA A 20 18.75 9.52 15.05
N LYS A 21 19.76 8.89 15.65
CA LYS A 21 20.59 7.86 15.00
C LYS A 21 19.68 6.83 14.31
N GLY A 22 19.76 6.73 12.98
CA GLY A 22 19.00 5.76 12.19
C GLY A 22 17.71 6.27 11.53
N ALA A 23 17.38 7.56 11.63
CA ALA A 23 16.27 8.12 10.84
C ALA A 23 16.57 8.12 9.33
N LEU A 24 15.55 7.83 8.53
CA LEU A 24 15.58 7.86 7.07
C LEU A 24 14.92 9.14 6.55
N GLU A 25 15.43 9.66 5.44
CA GLU A 25 14.92 10.88 4.80
C GLU A 25 14.77 10.65 3.31
N GLY A 26 13.69 11.13 2.71
CA GLY A 26 13.54 11.11 1.25
C GLY A 26 12.54 12.14 0.79
N GLN A 27 12.32 12.19 -0.52
CA GLN A 27 11.36 13.09 -1.14
C GLN A 27 10.28 12.25 -1.81
N LEU A 28 9.03 12.61 -1.54
CA LEU A 28 7.86 12.10 -2.25
C LEU A 28 7.06 13.31 -2.67
N ASP A 29 6.87 13.56 -3.96
CA ASP A 29 6.11 14.72 -4.40
C ASP A 29 4.62 14.64 -4.00
N ALA A 30 3.87 15.73 -4.19
CA ALA A 30 2.46 15.78 -3.81
C ALA A 30 1.62 14.67 -4.47
N ALA A 31 1.91 14.31 -5.72
CA ALA A 31 1.20 13.27 -6.45
C ALA A 31 1.52 11.87 -5.91
N GLU A 32 2.80 11.60 -5.65
CA GLU A 32 3.26 10.36 -5.01
C GLU A 32 2.65 10.18 -3.61
N ARG A 33 2.62 11.25 -2.80
CA ARG A 33 2.00 11.20 -1.46
C ARG A 33 0.49 10.99 -1.52
N ALA A 34 -0.21 11.65 -2.44
CA ALA A 34 -1.64 11.49 -2.61
C ALA A 34 -1.99 10.06 -3.05
N LEU A 35 -1.22 9.47 -3.97
CA LEU A 35 -1.37 8.08 -4.36
C LEU A 35 -1.20 7.14 -3.16
N LEU A 36 -0.11 7.27 -2.39
CA LEU A 36 0.14 6.42 -1.22
C LEU A 36 -0.96 6.57 -0.17
N ARG A 37 -1.42 7.80 0.08
CA ARG A 37 -2.54 8.07 1.00
C ARG A 37 -3.79 7.32 0.57
N SER A 38 -4.18 7.44 -0.70
CA SER A 38 -5.35 6.74 -1.24
C SER A 38 -5.23 5.22 -1.11
N LEU A 39 -4.07 4.65 -1.46
CA LEU A 39 -3.82 3.21 -1.36
C LEU A 39 -3.88 2.72 0.09
N PHE A 40 -3.32 3.49 1.03
CA PHE A 40 -3.37 3.18 2.45
C PHE A 40 -4.78 3.28 3.02
N GLU A 41 -5.52 4.32 2.68
CA GLU A 41 -6.91 4.52 3.11
C GLU A 41 -7.81 3.40 2.61
N GLN A 42 -7.68 2.99 1.36
CA GLN A 42 -8.48 1.89 0.80
C GLN A 42 -8.11 0.53 1.37
N THR A 43 -6.81 0.28 1.59
CA THR A 43 -6.39 -0.94 2.30
C THR A 43 -6.97 -0.97 3.72
N LYS A 44 -7.05 0.19 4.39
CA LYS A 44 -7.70 0.32 5.70
C LYS A 44 -9.21 0.12 5.63
N LEU A 45 -9.89 0.64 4.60
CA LEU A 45 -11.32 0.41 4.36
C LEU A 45 -11.62 -1.07 4.11
N LEU A 46 -10.81 -1.74 3.30
CA LEU A 46 -10.91 -3.18 3.06
C LEU A 46 -10.71 -3.98 4.36
N LEU A 47 -9.71 -3.64 5.16
CA LEU A 47 -9.50 -4.25 6.49
C LEU A 47 -10.66 -3.98 7.46
N ALA A 48 -11.33 -2.83 7.34
CA ALA A 48 -12.53 -2.52 8.12
C ALA A 48 -13.74 -3.32 7.63
N SER A 49 -13.90 -3.56 6.32
CA SER A 49 -14.99 -4.37 5.77
C SER A 49 -14.91 -5.83 6.22
N ALA A 50 -13.70 -6.37 6.43
CA ALA A 50 -13.51 -7.69 7.04
C ALA A 50 -14.08 -7.81 8.47
N GLN A 51 -14.25 -6.69 9.17
CA GLN A 51 -14.82 -6.64 10.52
C GLN A 51 -16.31 -6.24 10.50
N ALA A 52 -16.75 -5.54 9.46
CA ALA A 52 -18.12 -5.10 9.31
C ALA A 52 -18.98 -6.23 8.73
N HIS A 53 -20.10 -6.55 9.40
CA HIS A 53 -21.11 -7.45 8.84
C HIS A 53 -22.03 -6.75 7.81
N ASP A 54 -21.75 -5.48 7.46
CA ASP A 54 -22.49 -4.70 6.46
C ASP A 54 -21.61 -3.54 5.94
N PRO A 55 -21.59 -3.23 4.62
CA PRO A 55 -20.74 -2.16 4.08
C PRO A 55 -21.35 -0.78 4.35
N ALA A 56 -20.51 0.16 4.79
CA ALA A 56 -20.86 1.58 4.87
C ALA A 56 -20.51 2.28 3.54
N PRO A 57 -21.32 3.26 3.06
CA PRO A 57 -21.03 3.98 1.84
C PRO A 57 -19.93 5.03 2.04
N ALA A 58 -19.01 5.13 1.09
CA ALA A 58 -17.98 6.18 1.04
C ALA A 58 -18.51 7.39 0.24
N ASP A 59 -18.46 8.58 0.84
CA ASP A 59 -18.87 9.85 0.22
C ASP A 59 -17.68 10.64 -0.39
N ALA A 60 -18.05 11.51 -1.34
CA ALA A 60 -17.29 12.03 -2.49
C ALA A 60 -15.99 12.84 -2.27
N VAL A 61 -15.10 12.66 -3.25
CA VAL A 61 -13.81 13.32 -3.54
C VAL A 61 -13.99 14.64 -4.32
N GLN A 62 -13.15 15.67 -4.10
CA GLN A 62 -13.32 17.03 -4.67
C GLN A 62 -12.18 17.55 -5.59
N ASP A 63 -11.13 16.78 -5.89
CA ASP A 63 -10.02 17.22 -6.78
C ASP A 63 -9.93 16.36 -8.08
N PRO A 64 -9.72 16.95 -9.28
CA PRO A 64 -9.47 16.22 -10.52
C PRO A 64 -8.33 15.18 -10.49
N PHE A 65 -7.26 15.43 -9.73
CA PHE A 65 -6.17 14.46 -9.55
C PHE A 65 -6.57 13.35 -8.57
N GLU A 66 -7.25 13.69 -7.48
CA GLU A 66 -7.83 12.69 -6.58
C GLU A 66 -8.89 11.86 -7.31
N ALA A 67 -9.61 12.39 -8.29
CA ALA A 67 -10.55 11.63 -9.11
C ALA A 67 -9.84 10.62 -10.02
N MET A 68 -8.65 10.96 -10.56
CA MET A 68 -7.82 10.01 -11.31
C MET A 68 -7.30 8.91 -10.39
N VAL A 69 -6.84 9.26 -9.19
CA VAL A 69 -6.38 8.30 -8.19
C VAL A 69 -7.54 7.43 -7.71
N ALA A 70 -8.68 8.02 -7.35
CA ALA A 70 -9.90 7.30 -6.97
C ALA A 70 -10.38 6.40 -8.10
N SER A 71 -10.36 6.83 -9.37
CA SER A 71 -10.70 5.95 -10.50
C SER A 71 -9.70 4.82 -10.67
N ALA A 72 -8.40 5.08 -10.49
CA ALA A 72 -7.33 4.08 -10.57
C ALA A 72 -7.43 3.02 -9.46
N THR A 73 -8.12 3.36 -8.37
CA THR A 73 -8.09 2.61 -7.12
C THR A 73 -9.49 2.20 -6.65
N ALA A 74 -10.56 2.62 -7.32
CA ALA A 74 -11.95 2.23 -7.09
C ALA A 74 -12.15 0.70 -7.22
N ALA A 75 -11.29 0.04 -8.00
CA ALA A 75 -11.25 -1.42 -8.06
C ALA A 75 -10.76 -2.07 -6.76
N LEU A 76 -10.20 -1.32 -5.81
CA LEU A 76 -9.74 -1.81 -4.50
C LEU A 76 -10.87 -1.88 -3.46
N ASP A 77 -12.00 -1.19 -3.67
CA ASP A 77 -13.17 -1.31 -2.81
C ASP A 77 -13.82 -2.68 -2.98
N GLY A 78 -13.71 -3.50 -1.93
CA GLY A 78 -14.08 -4.91 -1.93
C GLY A 78 -15.18 -5.22 -0.91
N PRO A 79 -16.17 -6.08 -1.24
CA PRO A 79 -17.10 -6.63 -0.26
C PRO A 79 -16.35 -7.43 0.83
N GLY A 80 -17.04 -7.79 1.93
CA GLY A 80 -16.42 -8.52 3.05
C GLY A 80 -15.83 -9.90 2.69
N ASP A 81 -16.17 -10.45 1.52
CA ASP A 81 -15.63 -11.70 0.94
C ASP A 81 -14.53 -11.47 -0.11
N ASP A 82 -13.92 -10.28 -0.10
CA ASP A 82 -12.89 -9.91 -1.08
C ASP A 82 -11.68 -10.87 -1.05
N PRO A 83 -11.25 -11.42 -2.21
CA PRO A 83 -10.09 -12.31 -2.29
C PRO A 83 -8.77 -11.74 -1.74
N ALA A 84 -8.59 -10.42 -1.72
CA ALA A 84 -7.41 -9.77 -1.16
C ALA A 84 -7.38 -9.88 0.36
N LEU A 85 -8.53 -9.99 1.03
CA LEU A 85 -8.59 -10.24 2.47
C LEU A 85 -7.97 -11.58 2.85
N HIS A 86 -8.11 -12.62 2.01
CA HIS A 86 -7.44 -13.90 2.25
C HIS A 86 -5.91 -13.80 2.19
N ARG A 87 -5.38 -12.89 1.37
CA ARG A 87 -3.93 -12.62 1.31
C ARG A 87 -3.47 -11.74 2.47
N LEU A 88 -4.27 -10.73 2.85
CA LEU A 88 -3.97 -9.83 3.96
C LEU A 88 -4.07 -10.52 5.32
N LEU A 89 -5.02 -11.44 5.48
CA LEU A 89 -5.37 -12.13 6.71
C LEU A 89 -5.29 -13.65 6.50
N PRO A 90 -4.10 -14.21 6.22
CA PRO A 90 -3.96 -15.63 5.96
C PRO A 90 -4.30 -16.46 7.20
N ASP A 91 -4.94 -17.61 7.00
CA ASP A 91 -5.27 -18.52 8.10
C ASP A 91 -3.99 -19.02 8.80
N ALA A 92 -3.93 -18.81 10.12
CA ALA A 92 -2.82 -19.29 10.95
C ALA A 92 -2.72 -20.83 11.01
N HIS A 93 -3.83 -21.52 10.75
CA HIS A 93 -3.96 -22.97 10.84
C HIS A 93 -4.65 -23.53 9.58
N ARG A 94 -3.88 -23.76 8.51
CA ARG A 94 -4.44 -24.23 7.22
C ARG A 94 -4.96 -25.67 7.29
N ASP A 95 -4.40 -26.48 8.17
CA ASP A 95 -4.73 -27.91 8.29
C ASP A 95 -5.75 -28.22 9.40
N ASP A 96 -6.21 -27.21 10.15
CA ASP A 96 -7.18 -27.35 11.23
C ASP A 96 -8.27 -26.26 11.14
N PRO A 97 -9.41 -26.57 10.49
CA PRO A 97 -10.51 -25.63 10.30
C PRO A 97 -11.15 -25.11 11.60
N LEU A 98 -11.10 -25.89 12.69
CA LEU A 98 -11.65 -25.48 13.99
C LEU A 98 -10.71 -24.48 14.67
N ALA A 99 -9.40 -24.76 14.66
CA ALA A 99 -8.41 -23.82 15.16
C ALA A 99 -8.36 -22.53 14.32
N ALA A 100 -8.54 -22.62 13.00
CA ALA A 100 -8.66 -21.46 12.13
C ALA A 100 -9.88 -20.59 12.47
N ALA A 101 -11.04 -21.20 12.76
CA ALA A 101 -12.23 -20.47 13.18
C ALA A 101 -12.06 -19.75 14.53
N ASP A 102 -11.41 -20.40 15.50
CA ASP A 102 -11.10 -19.81 16.80
C ASP A 102 -10.08 -18.67 16.70
N PHE A 103 -9.08 -18.82 15.83
CA PHE A 103 -8.11 -17.77 15.51
C PHE A 103 -8.79 -16.56 14.86
N ARG A 104 -9.65 -16.77 13.84
CA ARG A 104 -10.41 -15.68 13.20
C ARG A 104 -11.26 -14.91 14.20
N ARG A 105 -11.92 -15.62 15.13
CA ARG A 105 -12.79 -15.03 16.14
C ARG A 105 -12.05 -14.17 17.18
N THR A 106 -10.86 -14.59 17.61
CA THR A 106 -10.17 -13.95 18.74
C THR A 106 -8.93 -13.17 18.32
N ALA A 107 -8.00 -13.83 17.61
CA ALA A 107 -6.74 -13.24 17.17
C ALA A 107 -6.87 -12.44 15.87
N GLY A 108 -7.87 -12.74 15.04
CA GLY A 108 -8.12 -12.04 13.78
C GLY A 108 -8.35 -10.54 13.97
N GLN A 109 -9.07 -10.15 15.03
CA GLN A 109 -9.30 -8.73 15.34
C GLN A 109 -8.01 -7.99 15.73
N ASP A 110 -7.13 -8.62 16.50
CA ASP A 110 -5.85 -8.03 16.89
C ASP A 110 -4.89 -7.92 15.71
N VAL A 111 -4.91 -8.89 14.79
CA VAL A 111 -4.15 -8.83 13.52
C VAL A 111 -4.61 -7.62 12.69
N VAL A 112 -5.92 -7.44 12.51
CA VAL A 112 -6.47 -6.32 11.76
C VAL A 112 -6.14 -4.99 12.43
N ARG A 113 -6.35 -4.86 13.75
CA ARG A 113 -5.98 -3.66 14.51
C ARG A 113 -4.50 -3.31 14.36
N GLY A 114 -3.62 -4.32 14.40
CA GLY A 114 -2.19 -4.13 14.18
C GLY A 114 -1.85 -3.62 12.77
N LYS A 115 -2.53 -4.13 11.73
CA LYS A 115 -2.37 -3.64 10.35
C LYS A 115 -2.85 -2.19 10.21
N VAL A 116 -4.05 -1.89 10.71
CA VAL A 116 -4.60 -0.53 10.71
C VAL A 116 -3.69 0.45 11.43
N ALA A 117 -3.16 0.09 12.60
CA ALA A 117 -2.23 0.95 13.34
C ALA A 117 -0.94 1.27 12.56
N ARG A 118 -0.39 0.30 11.80
CA ARG A 118 0.78 0.55 10.94
C ARG A 118 0.44 1.45 9.75
N ILE A 119 -0.73 1.26 9.15
CA ILE A 119 -1.24 2.14 8.10
C ILE A 119 -1.42 3.56 8.62
N ASP A 120 -1.98 3.74 9.82
CA ASP A 120 -2.16 5.05 10.44
C ASP A 120 -0.83 5.76 10.71
N ILE A 121 0.21 5.02 11.11
CA ILE A 121 1.58 5.55 11.21
C ILE A 121 2.08 6.01 9.84
N ALA A 122 1.90 5.20 8.80
CA ALA A 122 2.34 5.54 7.44
C ALA A 122 1.63 6.80 6.90
N LEU A 123 0.32 6.90 7.11
CA LEU A 123 -0.49 8.07 6.78
C LEU A 123 -0.01 9.33 7.51
N ALA A 124 0.27 9.22 8.82
CA ALA A 124 0.82 10.33 9.59
C ALA A 124 2.19 10.78 9.06
N CYS A 125 3.06 9.85 8.66
CA CYS A 125 4.34 10.17 8.03
C CYS A 125 4.18 10.94 6.71
N LEU A 126 3.22 10.56 5.86
CA LEU A 126 2.92 11.28 4.62
C LEU A 126 2.38 12.69 4.89
N GLY A 127 1.61 12.87 5.96
CA GLY A 127 1.06 14.17 6.38
C GLY A 127 2.10 15.14 6.95
N ASN A 128 3.26 14.64 7.38
CA ASN A 128 4.35 15.42 7.98
C ASN A 128 5.42 15.85 6.96
N ALA A 129 5.13 15.78 5.65
CA ALA A 129 6.06 16.27 4.64
C ALA A 129 6.28 17.78 4.78
N ASP A 130 7.52 18.25 4.59
CA ASP A 130 7.82 19.69 4.59
C ASP A 130 7.46 20.37 3.25
N ASP A 131 7.63 21.70 3.19
CA ASP A 131 7.37 22.51 1.98
C ASP A 131 8.26 22.15 0.77
N HIS A 132 9.24 21.26 0.96
CA HIS A 132 10.14 20.74 -0.08
C HIS A 132 9.91 19.26 -0.36
N ASP A 133 8.71 18.76 -0.03
CA ASP A 133 8.29 17.39 -0.25
C ASP A 133 9.10 16.33 0.50
N ARG A 134 9.84 16.73 1.53
CA ARG A 134 10.71 15.85 2.31
C ARG A 134 9.91 15.15 3.40
N ILE A 135 10.07 13.83 3.48
CA ILE A 135 9.59 13.02 4.60
C ILE A 135 10.76 12.50 5.43
N ILE A 136 10.58 12.43 6.75
CA ILE A 136 11.53 11.85 7.70
C ILE A 136 10.83 10.71 8.42
N LEU A 137 11.46 9.54 8.42
CA LEU A 137 10.97 8.33 9.07
C LEU A 137 11.94 7.95 10.18
N GLU A 138 11.46 7.96 11.43
CA GLU A 138 12.17 7.32 12.53
C GLU A 138 12.22 5.79 12.32
N PRO A 139 13.15 5.06 12.96
CA PRO A 139 13.32 3.61 12.73
C PRO A 139 12.02 2.79 12.87
N ALA A 140 11.20 3.08 13.88
CA ALA A 140 9.92 2.41 14.08
C ALA A 140 8.87 2.78 13.01
N GLN A 141 8.88 4.04 12.57
CA GLN A 141 8.01 4.52 11.49
C GLN A 141 8.41 3.89 10.15
N ALA A 142 9.71 3.79 9.86
CA ALA A 142 10.21 3.13 8.66
C ALA A 142 9.76 1.66 8.60
N ALA A 143 9.86 0.93 9.71
CA ALA A 143 9.36 -0.44 9.79
C ALA A 143 7.84 -0.54 9.58
N ALA A 144 7.07 0.35 10.22
CA ALA A 144 5.61 0.38 10.03
C ALA A 144 5.22 0.71 8.59
N PHE A 145 5.88 1.69 7.97
CA PHE A 145 5.67 2.10 6.58
C PHE A 145 5.98 0.97 5.60
N LEU A 146 7.11 0.27 5.80
CA LEU A 146 7.51 -0.88 4.98
C LEU A 146 6.45 -1.99 5.02
N VAL A 147 5.96 -2.33 6.21
CA VAL A 147 4.92 -3.37 6.37
C VAL A 147 3.59 -2.91 5.77
N ALA A 148 3.22 -1.64 5.92
CA ALA A 148 2.02 -1.09 5.29
C ALA A 148 2.11 -1.12 3.76
N LEU A 149 3.28 -0.84 3.17
CA LEU A 149 3.51 -1.00 1.72
C LEU A 149 3.35 -2.46 1.30
N THR A 150 3.81 -3.42 2.11
CA THR A 150 3.60 -4.84 1.83
C THR A 150 2.11 -5.19 1.80
N ASP A 151 1.31 -4.68 2.75
CA ASP A 151 -0.14 -4.89 2.76
C ASP A 151 -0.79 -4.30 1.49
N VAL A 152 -0.45 -3.07 1.10
CA VAL A 152 -0.93 -2.44 -0.16
C VAL A 152 -0.56 -3.29 -1.38
N ARG A 153 0.69 -3.76 -1.46
CA ARG A 153 1.16 -4.58 -2.58
C ARG A 153 0.43 -5.91 -2.70
N LEU A 154 0.01 -6.51 -1.59
CA LEU A 154 -0.81 -7.73 -1.61
C LEU A 154 -2.17 -7.47 -2.23
N VAL A 155 -2.81 -6.33 -1.92
CA VAL A 155 -4.10 -5.94 -2.52
C VAL A 155 -3.93 -5.65 -4.02
N LEU A 156 -2.95 -4.83 -4.39
CA LEU A 156 -2.65 -4.51 -5.79
C LEU A 156 -2.36 -5.78 -6.60
N GLY A 157 -1.53 -6.68 -6.05
CA GLY A 157 -1.22 -7.95 -6.69
C GLY A 157 -2.45 -8.83 -6.90
N GLN A 158 -3.36 -8.90 -5.91
CA GLN A 158 -4.61 -9.64 -6.07
C GLN A 158 -5.50 -9.06 -7.19
N ARG A 159 -5.62 -7.73 -7.28
CA ARG A 159 -6.43 -7.08 -8.34
C ARG A 159 -5.83 -7.26 -9.72
N LEU A 160 -4.51 -7.25 -9.82
CA LEU A 160 -3.77 -7.51 -11.05
C LEU A 160 -3.71 -9.00 -11.41
N GLY A 161 -4.25 -9.90 -10.58
CA GLY A 161 -4.17 -11.34 -10.80
C GLY A 161 -2.78 -11.94 -10.58
N LEU A 162 -1.87 -11.21 -9.94
CA LEU A 162 -0.49 -11.63 -9.70
C LEU A 162 -0.42 -12.63 -8.57
N SER A 163 -0.03 -13.86 -8.85
CA SER A 163 0.23 -14.92 -7.89
C SER A 163 1.70 -15.37 -7.89
N THR A 164 2.39 -15.16 -9.01
CA THR A 164 3.80 -15.47 -9.22
C THR A 164 4.55 -14.27 -9.80
N GLU A 165 5.87 -14.31 -9.76
CA GLU A 165 6.72 -13.31 -10.42
C GLU A 165 6.55 -13.33 -11.95
N ALA A 166 6.27 -14.50 -12.53
CA ALA A 166 6.00 -14.63 -13.97
C ALA A 166 4.70 -13.91 -14.38
N ASP A 167 3.71 -13.82 -13.48
CA ASP A 167 2.44 -13.16 -13.77
C ASP A 167 2.65 -11.64 -14.00
N ALA A 168 3.62 -11.04 -13.31
CA ALA A 168 3.92 -9.61 -13.46
C ALA A 168 4.43 -9.31 -14.87
N GLN A 169 5.33 -10.16 -15.39
CA GLN A 169 5.84 -10.03 -16.75
C GLN A 169 4.73 -10.23 -17.80
N LEU A 170 3.84 -11.20 -17.57
CA LEU A 170 2.70 -11.42 -18.47
C LEU A 170 1.77 -10.22 -18.53
N VAL A 171 1.47 -9.60 -17.39
CA VAL A 171 0.63 -8.39 -17.33
C VAL A 171 1.30 -7.22 -18.06
N GLU A 172 2.62 -7.05 -17.95
CA GLU A 172 3.37 -6.03 -18.71
C GLU A 172 3.30 -6.27 -20.23
N ASP A 173 3.48 -7.52 -20.66
CA ASP A 173 3.43 -7.91 -22.07
C ASP A 173 2.02 -7.71 -22.65
N GLU A 174 0.97 -8.06 -21.89
CA GLU A 174 -0.43 -7.79 -22.25
C GLU A 174 -0.71 -6.29 -22.39
N LEU A 175 -0.25 -5.49 -21.43
CA LEU A 175 -0.45 -4.04 -21.43
C LEU A 175 0.31 -3.33 -22.56
N ALA A 176 1.45 -3.87 -23.00
CA ALA A 176 2.17 -3.34 -24.16
C ALA A 176 1.35 -3.43 -25.46
N GLN A 177 0.34 -4.30 -25.51
CA GLN A 177 -0.57 -4.47 -26.64
C GLN A 177 -2.00 -3.94 -26.34
N ALA A 178 -2.25 -3.48 -25.12
CA ALA A 178 -3.56 -2.99 -24.70
C ALA A 178 -3.78 -1.53 -25.17
N PRO A 179 -5.04 -1.08 -25.24
CA PRO A 179 -5.35 0.34 -25.40
C PRO A 179 -4.73 1.21 -24.30
N ASP A 180 -4.42 2.47 -24.62
CA ASP A 180 -3.82 3.42 -23.66
C ASP A 180 -4.73 3.69 -22.44
N ASP A 181 -6.03 3.44 -22.55
CA ASP A 181 -7.05 3.61 -21.51
C ASP A 181 -7.41 2.32 -20.76
N ASP A 182 -6.60 1.25 -20.89
CA ASP A 182 -6.83 0.01 -20.15
C ASP A 182 -6.85 0.29 -18.62
N PRO A 183 -7.92 -0.14 -17.91
CA PRO A 183 -8.12 0.17 -16.50
C PRO A 183 -7.06 -0.45 -15.58
N ARG A 184 -6.24 -1.40 -16.08
CA ARG A 184 -5.14 -2.01 -15.33
C ARG A 184 -3.88 -1.15 -15.36
N VAL A 185 -3.75 -0.21 -16.30
CA VAL A 185 -2.56 0.66 -16.42
C VAL A 185 -2.27 1.41 -15.13
N PRO A 186 -3.23 2.08 -14.47
CA PRO A 186 -2.97 2.77 -13.21
C PRO A 186 -2.58 1.82 -12.07
N LEU A 187 -3.17 0.61 -12.02
CA LEU A 187 -2.85 -0.40 -11.01
C LEU A 187 -1.41 -0.92 -11.17
N VAL A 188 -0.95 -1.15 -12.40
CA VAL A 188 0.43 -1.55 -12.68
C VAL A 188 1.41 -0.44 -12.33
N LEU A 189 1.09 0.82 -12.66
CA LEU A 189 1.93 1.96 -12.26
C LEU A 189 2.02 2.10 -10.74
N ALA A 190 0.92 1.89 -10.01
CA ALA A 190 0.92 1.89 -8.55
C ALA A 190 1.73 0.70 -7.99
N TYR A 191 1.61 -0.48 -8.59
CA TYR A 191 2.36 -1.67 -8.17
C TYR A 191 3.87 -1.51 -8.40
N ASP A 192 4.30 -1.01 -9.56
CA ASP A 192 5.70 -0.70 -9.84
C ASP A 192 6.25 0.37 -8.88
N PHE A 193 5.50 1.46 -8.69
CA PHE A 193 5.91 2.54 -7.78
C PHE A 193 6.08 2.05 -6.33
N THR A 194 5.09 1.32 -5.80
CA THR A 194 5.17 0.76 -4.44
C THR A 194 6.25 -0.30 -4.31
N THR A 195 6.54 -1.03 -5.39
CA THR A 195 7.65 -1.98 -5.46
C THR A 195 8.99 -1.30 -5.30
N TRP A 196 9.27 -0.32 -6.16
CA TRP A 196 10.48 0.49 -6.10
C TRP A 196 10.65 1.18 -4.74
N LEU A 197 9.57 1.74 -4.19
CA LEU A 197 9.61 2.44 -2.90
C LEU A 197 9.92 1.48 -1.75
N GLN A 198 9.30 0.29 -1.73
CA GLN A 198 9.55 -0.72 -0.71
C GLN A 198 11.00 -1.21 -0.75
N GLU A 199 11.54 -1.47 -1.95
CA GLU A 199 12.95 -1.86 -2.12
C GLU A 199 13.91 -0.76 -1.66
N SER A 200 13.65 0.48 -2.05
CA SER A 200 14.46 1.64 -1.65
C SER A 200 14.46 1.82 -0.12
N LEU A 201 13.30 1.70 0.51
CA LEU A 201 13.16 1.79 1.96
C LEU A 201 13.88 0.63 2.68
N ALA A 202 13.66 -0.60 2.22
CA ALA A 202 14.31 -1.79 2.79
C ALA A 202 15.84 -1.70 2.72
N GLN A 203 16.38 -1.28 1.58
CA GLN A 203 17.82 -1.08 1.40
C GLN A 203 18.38 -0.03 2.36
N SER A 204 17.67 1.09 2.55
CA SER A 204 18.10 2.16 3.46
C SER A 204 18.07 1.77 4.95
N MET A 205 17.24 0.78 5.31
CA MET A 205 17.19 0.22 6.67
C MET A 205 18.35 -0.74 6.97
N LEU A 206 19.03 -1.30 5.96
CA LEU A 206 20.18 -2.18 6.17
C LEU A 206 21.37 -1.40 6.78
N PRO A 207 22.13 -2.02 7.71
CA PRO A 207 23.14 -1.37 8.54
C PRO A 207 24.22 -0.60 7.78
#